data_AF-A0A559K5C4-F1
#
_entry.id   AF-A0A559K5C4-F1
#
_cell.length_a   1.000
_cell.length_b   1.000
_cell.length_c   1.000
_cell.angle_alpha   90.00
_cell.angle_beta   90.00
_cell.angle_gamma   90.00
#
_symmetry.space_group_name_H-M   'P 1'
#
loop_
_entity.id
_entity.type
_entity.pdbx_description
1 polymer ?
#
loop_
_entity_poly.entity_id
_entity_poly.type
_entity_poly.pdbx_seq_one_letter_code
_entity_poly.pdbx_strand_id
1 'polypeptide(L)'
;MRIKIDLTGRTFGLLKVVERTNQRTRPKNGEVLYRCVCACGKDDIYLPKSRLENRNERKNMRSCGCQPQEKISTAQESNDLTGKVFGSLTALFIVEGKTNKKNEKYWHCKCSCGKYKDVTTHNLKAKKVTSCGCAREKEVELTMLGKRFGRYTVMRFSRKENGHFHWMCQCDCGSDEREVFETNLLNNTSQSCGCLARELSSERRKEDLTGEVFHRLKVIQRGKMIKSGDQYVSTWLCRCECGREKVVVHGKLTSGSVKSCGCLIHEDLTGQVFDMLTVLGRSENKHPRVSLWLCQCECGSVKDIPYGALVHGHTHSCGCYKRKLYDDMTIGKQFNRLYVVDRGKFEGGQFYVCICDCGNEAEVLGVNLRNGNTVSCGCYQKERASETHFKGTSTITEYCRSRLKDWKEESKKVSNYRCVITGERFDEIHHLTPFSRIIDELIEETMIPVHETMETYNKETIQLIEQKLLELHKKYGLGVCICSDSHDEFHGQYGKETATPEDFYAFYREKRGKEFTLDLTW
;
A
#
# COMPACT_ATOMS: atom_id res chain seq x y z
N MET A 1 2.27 65.06 49.80
CA MET A 1 2.07 65.09 48.34
C MET A 1 1.84 63.68 47.82
N ARG A 2 0.63 63.33 47.36
CA ARG A 2 0.41 62.03 46.71
C ARG A 2 0.91 62.14 45.27
N ILE A 3 1.98 61.40 44.95
CA ILE A 3 2.52 61.27 43.60
C ILE A 3 1.39 60.76 42.71
N LYS A 4 0.90 61.59 41.78
CA LYS A 4 -0.07 61.16 40.78
C LYS A 4 0.68 60.28 39.80
N ILE A 5 0.58 58.96 40.00
CA ILE A 5 1.14 57.96 39.10
C ILE A 5 0.40 58.07 37.76
N ASP A 6 1.09 58.61 36.77
CA ASP A 6 0.68 58.59 35.37
C ASP A 6 0.81 57.16 34.83
N LEU A 7 -0.20 56.72 34.08
CA LEU A 7 -0.28 55.38 33.52
C LEU A 7 0.13 55.35 32.04
N THR A 8 0.48 56.50 31.45
CA THR A 8 0.93 56.61 30.07
C THR A 8 2.09 55.66 29.77
N GLY A 9 1.97 54.90 28.66
CA GLY A 9 2.93 53.89 28.24
C GLY A 9 2.74 52.51 28.85
N ARG A 10 1.93 52.35 29.91
CA ARG A 10 1.68 51.05 30.55
C ARG A 10 0.65 50.22 29.80
N THR A 11 0.79 48.90 29.91
CA THR A 11 -0.08 47.92 29.27
C THR A 11 -0.85 47.10 30.31
N PHE A 12 -2.15 46.93 30.08
CA PHE A 12 -3.10 46.25 30.95
C PHE A 12 -3.89 45.22 30.14
N GLY A 13 -3.39 43.99 30.06
CA GLY A 13 -3.91 42.98 29.14
C GLY A 13 -3.60 43.37 27.69
N LEU A 14 -4.63 43.46 26.84
CA LEU A 14 -4.56 43.92 25.45
C LEU A 14 -4.67 45.44 25.30
N LEU A 15 -4.76 46.21 26.38
CA LEU A 15 -4.90 47.68 26.33
C LEU A 15 -3.59 48.38 26.69
N LYS A 16 -3.07 49.24 25.82
CA LYS A 16 -1.92 50.12 26.09
C LYS A 16 -2.41 51.56 26.28
N VAL A 17 -2.02 52.20 27.37
CA VAL A 17 -2.34 53.60 27.63
C VAL A 17 -1.43 54.48 26.77
N VAL A 18 -2.00 55.27 25.87
CA VAL A 18 -1.24 56.13 24.96
C VAL A 18 -1.06 57.52 25.53
N GLU A 19 -2.09 58.08 26.17
CA GLU A 19 -2.00 59.41 26.77
C GLU A 19 -3.06 59.64 27.86
N ARG A 20 -2.77 60.58 28.75
CA ARG A 20 -3.70 61.10 29.75
C ARG A 20 -4.46 62.30 29.16
N THR A 21 -5.78 62.24 29.15
CA THR A 21 -6.61 63.32 28.57
C THR A 21 -7.00 64.38 29.60
N ASN A 22 -7.59 65.48 29.13
CA ASN A 22 -8.22 66.49 29.99
C ASN A 22 -9.71 66.17 30.31
N GLN A 23 -10.26 65.08 29.75
CA GLN A 23 -11.64 64.66 29.95
C GLN A 23 -11.79 63.88 31.26
N ARG A 24 -12.98 63.97 31.87
CA ARG A 24 -13.31 63.31 33.14
C ARG A 24 -14.61 62.54 33.02
N THR A 25 -14.73 61.45 33.77
CA THR A 25 -15.97 60.66 33.89
C THR A 25 -17.17 61.48 34.36
N ARG A 26 -16.93 62.57 35.11
CA ARG A 26 -17.92 63.57 35.52
C ARG A 26 -17.27 64.97 35.58
N PRO A 27 -17.97 66.05 35.20
CA PRO A 27 -17.36 67.38 35.03
C PRO A 27 -16.71 67.96 36.29
N LYS A 28 -17.35 67.81 37.46
CA LYS A 28 -16.88 68.45 38.70
C LYS A 28 -15.95 67.54 39.53
N ASN A 29 -16.30 66.25 39.69
CA ASN A 29 -15.61 65.33 40.62
C ASN A 29 -15.26 63.95 40.00
N GLY A 30 -15.19 63.83 38.67
CA GLY A 30 -14.88 62.58 38.00
C GLY A 30 -13.39 62.26 37.90
N GLU A 31 -13.06 60.98 37.81
CA GLU A 31 -11.72 60.51 37.43
C GLU A 31 -11.36 60.98 36.01
N VAL A 32 -10.08 61.31 35.82
CA VAL A 32 -9.52 61.67 34.52
C VAL A 32 -9.46 60.42 33.64
N LEU A 33 -9.88 60.58 32.38
CA LEU A 33 -9.88 59.53 31.38
C LEU A 33 -8.52 59.43 30.68
N TYR A 34 -8.07 58.21 30.46
CA TYR A 34 -6.90 57.90 29.66
C TYR A 34 -7.34 57.37 28.31
N ARG A 35 -6.66 57.82 27.23
CA ARG A 35 -6.84 57.24 25.90
C ARG A 35 -5.99 55.98 25.80
N CYS A 36 -6.65 54.88 25.51
CA CYS A 36 -6.06 53.56 25.41
C CYS A 36 -6.23 53.03 23.98
N VAL A 37 -5.22 52.31 23.50
CA VAL A 37 -5.28 51.56 22.25
C VAL A 37 -5.29 50.08 22.58
N CYS A 38 -6.21 49.33 22.00
CA CYS A 38 -6.27 47.89 22.12
C CYS A 38 -5.41 47.21 21.06
N ALA A 39 -4.82 46.05 21.39
CA ALA A 39 -4.02 45.25 20.49
C ALA A 39 -4.74 44.85 19.19
N CYS A 40 -6.08 44.83 19.18
CA CYS A 40 -6.88 44.62 17.96
C CYS A 40 -6.93 45.83 17.01
N GLY A 41 -6.25 46.93 17.34
CA GLY A 41 -6.21 48.15 16.54
C GLY A 41 -7.26 49.21 16.89
N LYS A 42 -8.18 48.94 17.83
CA LYS A 42 -9.17 49.93 18.28
C LYS A 42 -8.52 50.96 19.21
N ASP A 43 -8.54 52.23 18.85
CA ASP A 43 -7.81 53.34 19.50
C ASP A 43 -8.68 54.39 20.21
N ASP A 44 -9.99 54.39 19.97
CA ASP A 44 -10.98 55.25 20.65
C ASP A 44 -11.51 54.65 21.96
N ILE A 45 -10.62 54.27 22.89
CA ILE A 45 -11.01 53.68 24.19
C ILE A 45 -10.61 54.63 25.31
N TYR A 46 -11.60 55.23 25.97
CA TYR A 46 -11.37 56.17 27.06
C TYR A 46 -11.76 55.56 28.39
N LEU A 47 -10.77 55.31 29.26
CA LEU A 47 -10.98 54.62 30.54
C LEU A 47 -10.45 55.41 31.72
N PRO A 48 -11.19 55.46 32.85
CA PRO A 48 -10.66 56.02 34.09
C PRO A 48 -9.66 55.04 34.71
N LYS A 49 -8.78 55.56 35.58
CA LYS A 49 -7.77 54.74 36.28
C LYS A 49 -8.39 53.56 37.01
N SER A 50 -9.55 53.73 37.64
CA SER A 50 -10.25 52.66 38.38
C SER A 50 -10.77 51.50 37.52
N ARG A 51 -10.72 51.61 36.18
CA ARG A 51 -11.02 50.50 35.24
C ARG A 51 -9.76 49.86 34.68
N LEU A 52 -8.59 50.45 34.84
CA LEU A 52 -7.31 49.88 34.43
C LEU A 52 -6.61 49.19 35.62
N GLU A 53 -6.72 49.77 36.81
CA GLU A 53 -6.01 49.36 38.02
C GLU A 53 -6.92 49.50 39.26
N ASN A 54 -7.85 48.55 39.40
CA ASN A 54 -8.68 48.34 40.60
C ASN A 54 -8.15 47.18 41.44
N ARG A 55 -8.30 47.27 42.76
CA ARG A 55 -8.00 46.15 43.68
C ARG A 55 -8.87 44.93 43.44
N ASN A 56 -10.13 45.13 43.01
CA ASN A 56 -10.95 44.02 42.56
C ASN A 56 -10.71 43.78 41.07
N GLU A 57 -9.88 42.77 40.76
CA GLU A 57 -9.42 42.50 39.40
C GLU A 57 -10.55 42.23 38.40
N ARG A 58 -11.70 41.71 38.84
CA ARG A 58 -12.87 41.48 37.97
C ARG A 58 -13.46 42.76 37.41
N LYS A 59 -13.20 43.92 38.02
CA LYS A 59 -13.64 45.24 37.54
C LYS A 59 -12.68 45.85 36.52
N ASN A 60 -11.48 45.27 36.36
CA ASN A 60 -10.47 45.76 35.44
C ASN A 60 -10.79 45.35 34.00
N MET A 61 -10.77 46.34 33.11
CA MET A 61 -10.90 46.13 31.70
C MET A 61 -9.52 45.79 31.12
N ARG A 62 -9.42 44.61 30.50
CA ARG A 62 -8.18 44.08 29.92
C ARG A 62 -8.21 44.02 28.39
N SER A 63 -9.35 44.28 27.76
CA SER A 63 -9.50 44.39 26.29
C SER A 63 -10.68 45.31 25.97
N CYS A 64 -10.83 45.70 24.69
CA CYS A 64 -11.96 46.52 24.25
C CYS A 64 -13.31 45.76 24.13
N GLY A 65 -13.37 44.53 24.64
CA GLY A 65 -14.46 43.58 24.34
C GLY A 65 -14.18 42.73 23.09
N CYS A 66 -13.08 42.99 22.37
CA CYS A 66 -12.57 42.07 21.38
C CYS A 66 -12.13 40.77 22.08
N GLN A 67 -12.67 39.63 21.64
CA GLN A 67 -11.98 38.37 21.83
C GLN A 67 -10.71 38.39 21.00
N PRO A 68 -9.62 37.69 21.39
CA PRO A 68 -8.39 37.69 20.63
C PRO A 68 -8.69 37.17 19.23
N GLN A 69 -8.87 38.08 18.28
CA GLN A 69 -8.72 37.74 16.88
C GLN A 69 -7.22 37.65 16.70
N GLU A 70 -6.68 36.44 16.85
CA GLU A 70 -5.39 36.11 16.27
C GLU A 70 -5.52 36.16 14.74
N LYS A 71 -5.57 37.38 14.22
CA LYS A 71 -5.10 37.74 12.88
C LYS A 71 -3.76 38.46 13.03
N ILE A 72 -2.84 37.82 13.73
CA ILE A 72 -1.43 37.87 13.35
C ILE A 72 -1.34 36.85 12.21
N SER A 73 -0.63 37.18 11.14
CA SER A 73 -0.41 36.28 9.99
C SER A 73 0.22 34.94 10.42
N THR A 74 -0.59 33.97 10.83
CA THR A 74 -0.17 32.66 11.33
C THR A 74 -0.12 31.62 10.21
N ALA A 75 0.57 31.95 9.12
CA ALA A 75 1.11 30.94 8.21
C ALA A 75 2.58 30.59 8.53
N GLN A 76 3.23 31.28 9.48
CA GLN A 76 4.70 31.20 9.60
C GLN A 76 5.26 30.84 10.98
N GLU A 77 4.48 30.76 12.06
CA GLU A 77 5.03 30.39 13.38
C GLU A 77 4.58 29.03 13.95
N SER A 78 3.50 28.40 13.44
CA SER A 78 3.11 27.06 13.91
C SER A 78 3.92 25.90 13.29
N ASN A 79 4.78 26.23 12.34
CA ASN A 79 5.67 25.28 11.67
C ASN A 79 7.14 25.48 11.97
N ASP A 80 7.56 26.53 12.68
CA ASP A 80 8.96 26.67 13.07
C ASP A 80 9.30 25.72 14.24
N LEU A 81 10.14 24.74 13.94
CA LEU A 81 10.67 23.77 14.88
C LEU A 81 12.10 24.09 15.34
N THR A 82 12.66 25.23 14.93
CA THR A 82 14.01 25.66 15.31
C THR A 82 14.17 25.65 16.83
N GLY A 83 15.22 24.98 17.31
CA GLY A 83 15.55 24.81 18.73
C GLY A 83 14.71 23.77 19.48
N LYS A 84 13.64 23.22 18.88
CA LYS A 84 12.79 22.22 19.56
C LYS A 84 13.45 20.85 19.58
N VAL A 85 13.30 20.15 20.70
CA VAL A 85 13.89 18.82 20.96
C VAL A 85 12.82 17.73 20.81
N PHE A 86 13.14 16.72 20.02
CA PHE A 86 12.33 15.55 19.72
C PHE A 86 13.13 14.28 20.04
N GLY A 87 13.02 13.82 21.29
CA GLY A 87 13.89 12.76 21.81
C GLY A 87 15.33 13.25 21.94
N SER A 88 16.25 12.62 21.20
CA SER A 88 17.66 13.00 21.08
C SER A 88 17.94 13.99 19.95
N LEU A 89 16.97 14.40 19.15
CA LEU A 89 17.16 15.34 18.02
C LEU A 89 16.74 16.76 18.38
N THR A 90 17.58 17.74 18.12
CA THR A 90 17.27 19.17 18.15
C THR A 90 17.11 19.68 16.72
N ALA A 91 15.94 20.19 16.36
CA ALA A 91 15.71 20.78 15.05
C ALA A 91 16.45 22.13 14.93
N LEU A 92 17.22 22.32 13.86
CA LEU A 92 18.05 23.50 13.65
C LEU A 92 17.45 24.48 12.65
N PHE A 93 17.13 24.01 11.44
CA PHE A 93 16.57 24.86 10.37
C PHE A 93 15.88 23.99 9.31
N ILE A 94 15.10 24.63 8.44
CA ILE A 94 14.45 23.99 7.30
C ILE A 94 15.46 23.83 6.16
N VAL A 95 15.51 22.66 5.53
CA VAL A 95 16.28 22.43 4.31
C VAL A 95 15.49 22.98 3.12
N GLU A 96 15.97 24.09 2.54
CA GLU A 96 15.35 24.71 1.37
C GLU A 96 15.44 23.79 0.13
N GLY A 97 14.41 23.80 -0.70
CA GLY A 97 14.35 22.97 -1.93
C GLY A 97 14.14 21.47 -1.72
N LYS A 98 14.12 20.97 -0.48
CA LYS A 98 13.92 19.55 -0.16
C LYS A 98 12.55 19.32 0.47
N THR A 99 11.65 18.72 -0.31
CA THR A 99 10.32 18.31 0.15
C THR A 99 10.05 16.85 -0.16
N ASN A 100 9.15 16.23 0.59
CA ASN A 100 8.66 14.90 0.24
C ASN A 100 7.55 14.99 -0.82
N LYS A 101 7.03 13.83 -1.27
CA LYS A 101 5.92 13.74 -2.22
C LYS A 101 4.63 14.45 -1.77
N LYS A 102 4.52 14.81 -0.49
CA LYS A 102 3.39 15.56 0.11
C LYS A 102 3.71 17.04 0.34
N ASN A 103 4.77 17.57 -0.26
CA ASN A 103 5.28 18.93 -0.06
C ASN A 103 5.66 19.29 1.40
N GLU A 104 5.91 18.29 2.25
CA GLU A 104 6.37 18.54 3.61
C GLU A 104 7.85 18.92 3.61
N LYS A 105 8.17 19.99 4.34
CA LYS A 105 9.52 20.50 4.51
C LYS A 105 10.34 19.58 5.42
N TYR A 106 11.62 19.41 5.08
CA TYR A 106 12.58 18.71 5.92
C TYR A 106 13.27 19.68 6.89
N TRP A 107 13.46 19.22 8.13
CA TRP A 107 14.22 19.90 9.17
C TRP A 107 15.58 19.24 9.32
N HIS A 108 16.64 20.02 9.18
CA HIS A 108 17.98 19.60 9.53
C HIS A 108 18.07 19.56 11.06
N CYS A 109 18.29 18.37 11.62
CA CYS A 109 18.30 18.17 13.06
C CYS A 109 19.67 17.69 13.54
N LYS A 110 20.16 18.21 14.66
CA LYS A 110 21.36 17.73 15.35
C LYS A 110 20.96 16.75 16.44
N CYS A 111 21.53 15.56 16.43
CA CYS A 111 21.34 14.58 17.50
C CYS A 111 22.27 14.87 18.68
N SER A 112 21.87 14.46 19.89
CA SER A 112 22.73 14.50 21.09
C SER A 112 24.05 13.74 20.91
N CYS A 113 24.12 12.77 20.00
CA CYS A 113 25.36 12.08 19.63
C CYS A 113 26.27 12.87 18.67
N GLY A 114 25.90 14.10 18.31
CA GLY A 114 26.65 14.97 17.40
C GLY A 114 26.39 14.76 15.90
N LYS A 115 25.74 13.66 15.50
CA LYS A 115 25.35 13.41 14.09
C LYS A 115 24.13 14.24 13.69
N TYR A 116 23.97 14.49 12.40
CA TYR A 116 22.83 15.23 11.85
C TYR A 116 21.86 14.31 11.11
N LYS A 117 20.58 14.67 11.06
CA LYS A 117 19.56 13.96 10.29
C LYS A 117 18.47 14.90 9.81
N ASP A 118 18.12 14.78 8.54
CA ASP A 118 16.98 15.49 7.97
C ASP A 118 15.70 14.73 8.25
N VAL A 119 14.74 15.39 8.89
CA VAL A 119 13.46 14.77 9.29
C VAL A 119 12.31 15.69 8.91
N THR A 120 11.25 15.14 8.32
CA THR A 120 10.03 15.90 7.97
C THR A 120 9.34 16.45 9.22
N THR A 121 8.69 17.61 9.11
CA THR A 121 7.88 18.23 10.19
C THR A 121 6.91 17.25 10.86
N HIS A 122 6.19 16.43 10.08
CA HIS A 122 5.26 15.43 10.62
C HIS A 122 5.96 14.40 11.52
N ASN A 123 7.06 13.80 11.05
CA ASN A 123 7.77 12.77 11.80
C ASN A 123 8.42 13.27 13.10
N LEU A 124 8.83 14.55 13.15
CA LEU A 124 9.27 15.20 14.39
C LEU A 124 8.09 15.41 15.34
N LYS A 125 7.01 16.07 14.90
CA LYS A 125 5.82 16.35 15.73
C LYS A 125 5.16 15.07 16.25
N ALA A 126 5.04 14.04 15.39
CA ALA A 126 4.48 12.74 15.72
C ALA A 126 5.44 11.82 16.51
N LYS A 127 6.66 12.29 16.83
CA LYS A 127 7.70 11.52 17.55
C LYS A 127 8.00 10.16 16.92
N LYS A 128 7.84 10.03 15.60
CA LYS A 128 8.19 8.80 14.84
C LYS A 128 9.71 8.68 14.62
N VAL A 129 10.41 9.81 14.63
CA VAL A 129 11.86 9.86 14.54
C VAL A 129 12.39 10.68 15.72
N THR A 130 12.94 9.98 16.71
CA THR A 130 13.40 10.57 17.98
C THR A 130 14.91 10.55 18.15
N SER A 131 15.65 9.98 17.20
CA SER A 131 17.12 10.00 17.18
C SER A 131 17.61 9.99 15.74
N CYS A 132 18.90 10.27 15.52
CA CYS A 132 19.46 10.11 14.18
C CYS A 132 19.51 8.63 13.72
N GLY A 133 19.18 7.68 14.59
CA GLY A 133 19.39 6.24 14.40
C GLY A 133 20.61 5.72 15.15
N CYS A 134 21.35 6.58 15.87
CA CYS A 134 22.52 6.21 16.66
C CYS A 134 22.19 5.22 17.80
N ALA A 135 20.97 5.26 18.35
CA ALA A 135 20.55 4.34 19.40
C ALA A 135 20.47 2.89 18.88
N ARG A 136 19.83 2.70 17.71
CA ARG A 136 19.80 1.41 17.01
C ARG A 136 21.18 0.97 16.52
N GLU A 137 22.03 1.90 16.09
CA GLU A 137 23.42 1.59 15.70
C GLU A 137 24.23 1.05 16.88
N LYS A 138 24.15 1.67 18.07
CA LYS A 138 24.81 1.18 19.29
C LYS A 138 24.27 -0.17 19.77
N GLU A 139 22.96 -0.36 19.71
CA GLU A 139 22.30 -1.61 20.11
C GLU A 139 22.71 -2.78 19.18
N VAL A 140 22.68 -2.56 17.86
CA VAL A 140 23.12 -3.56 16.89
C VAL A 140 24.62 -3.87 17.06
N GLU A 141 25.46 -2.86 17.26
CA GLU A 141 26.89 -3.03 17.53
C GLU A 141 27.14 -3.94 18.74
N LEU A 142 26.49 -3.67 19.87
CA LEU A 142 26.61 -4.50 21.08
C LEU A 142 26.12 -5.94 20.88
N THR A 143 25.09 -6.15 20.06
CA THR A 143 24.55 -7.51 19.82
C THR A 143 25.35 -8.35 18.84
N MET A 144 26.15 -7.74 17.96
CA MET A 144 26.87 -8.43 16.89
C MET A 144 28.34 -8.69 17.24
N LEU A 145 28.94 -7.86 18.08
CA LEU A 145 30.31 -8.06 18.58
C LEU A 145 30.48 -9.46 19.22
N GLY A 146 31.55 -10.16 18.82
CA GLY A 146 31.89 -11.49 19.32
C GLY A 146 31.06 -12.65 18.75
N LYS A 147 30.00 -12.38 17.96
CA LYS A 147 29.23 -13.46 17.34
C LYS A 147 30.05 -14.19 16.29
N ARG A 148 29.83 -15.51 16.21
CA ARG A 148 30.49 -16.40 15.26
C ARG A 148 29.55 -16.81 14.12
N PHE A 149 30.07 -16.78 12.90
CA PHE A 149 29.39 -17.17 11.66
C PHE A 149 30.35 -18.01 10.82
N GLY A 150 30.14 -19.32 10.79
CA GLY A 150 31.13 -20.25 10.26
C GLY A 150 32.48 -20.07 10.98
N ARG A 151 33.52 -19.72 10.22
CA ARG A 151 34.87 -19.45 10.73
C ARG A 151 35.15 -17.97 10.97
N TYR A 152 34.16 -17.10 10.85
CA TYR A 152 34.30 -15.68 11.16
C TYR A 152 33.83 -15.39 12.57
N THR A 153 34.57 -14.56 13.27
CA THR A 153 34.17 -13.91 14.52
C THR A 153 34.08 -12.41 14.28
N VAL A 154 32.94 -11.80 14.62
CA VAL A 154 32.73 -10.36 14.45
C VAL A 154 33.54 -9.59 15.49
N MET A 155 34.47 -8.75 15.02
CA MET A 155 35.39 -8.00 15.89
C MET A 155 34.90 -6.58 16.16
N ARG A 156 34.38 -5.89 15.14
CA ARG A 156 33.89 -4.51 15.22
C ARG A 156 32.99 -4.13 14.06
N PHE A 157 32.18 -3.10 14.29
CA PHE A 157 31.44 -2.44 13.23
C PHE A 157 32.43 -1.78 12.24
N SER A 158 32.18 -1.97 10.94
CA SER A 158 32.96 -1.35 9.86
C SER A 158 32.27 -0.08 9.36
N ARG A 159 31.15 -0.27 8.65
CA ARG A 159 30.34 0.83 8.10
C ARG A 159 28.90 0.41 7.91
N LYS A 160 28.04 1.39 7.64
CA LYS A 160 26.64 1.17 7.27
C LYS A 160 26.39 1.82 5.91
N GLU A 161 25.88 1.04 4.98
CA GLU A 161 25.66 1.44 3.59
C GLU A 161 24.27 0.99 3.16
N ASN A 162 23.45 1.91 2.62
CA ASN A 162 22.07 1.65 2.19
C ASN A 162 21.18 0.94 3.24
N GLY A 163 21.41 1.19 4.53
CA GLY A 163 20.66 0.57 5.62
C GLY A 163 21.17 -0.81 6.06
N HIS A 164 22.22 -1.33 5.43
CA HIS A 164 22.84 -2.60 5.77
C HIS A 164 24.19 -2.40 6.48
N PHE A 165 24.51 -3.30 7.40
CA PHE A 165 25.74 -3.23 8.19
C PHE A 165 26.86 -4.04 7.54
N HIS A 166 28.09 -3.52 7.63
CA HIS A 166 29.32 -4.22 7.30
C HIS A 166 30.12 -4.40 8.60
N TRP A 167 30.69 -5.59 8.76
CA TRP A 167 31.38 -6.01 9.97
C TRP A 167 32.82 -6.39 9.65
N MET A 168 33.77 -5.92 10.45
CA MET A 168 35.13 -6.45 10.41
C MET A 168 35.15 -7.76 11.17
N CYS A 169 35.55 -8.82 10.48
CA CYS A 169 35.51 -10.18 10.98
C CYS A 169 36.91 -10.79 10.95
N GLN A 170 37.32 -11.38 12.07
CA GLN A 170 38.53 -12.19 12.15
C GLN A 170 38.18 -13.62 11.72
N CYS A 171 38.97 -14.21 10.82
CA CYS A 171 38.76 -15.61 10.45
C CYS A 171 39.64 -16.53 11.31
N ASP A 172 39.13 -17.71 11.66
CA ASP A 172 39.86 -18.77 12.37
C ASP A 172 41.12 -19.22 11.62
N CYS A 173 41.20 -18.95 10.30
CA CYS A 173 42.38 -19.22 9.47
C CYS A 173 43.60 -18.35 9.83
N GLY A 174 43.45 -17.37 10.74
CA GLY A 174 44.50 -16.44 11.12
C GLY A 174 44.80 -15.37 10.07
N SER A 175 44.00 -15.26 9.00
CA SER A 175 44.13 -14.14 8.05
C SER A 175 43.74 -12.83 8.69
N ASP A 176 44.25 -11.73 8.15
CA ASP A 176 43.83 -10.38 8.56
C ASP A 176 42.30 -10.20 8.57
N GLU A 177 41.84 -9.27 9.41
CA GLU A 177 40.42 -8.92 9.52
C GLU A 177 39.84 -8.56 8.15
N ARG A 178 38.70 -9.16 7.81
CA ARG A 178 38.01 -8.89 6.56
C ARG A 178 36.69 -8.20 6.80
N GLU A 179 36.37 -7.27 5.92
CA GLU A 179 35.05 -6.69 5.89
C GLU A 179 34.05 -7.66 5.26
N VAL A 180 33.00 -8.00 6.01
CA VAL A 180 31.94 -8.92 5.59
C VAL A 180 30.58 -8.25 5.72
N PHE A 181 29.75 -8.43 4.71
CA PHE A 181 28.39 -7.91 4.68
C PHE A 181 27.48 -8.69 5.65
N GLU A 182 26.69 -7.99 6.47
CA GLU A 182 25.85 -8.59 7.52
C GLU A 182 24.92 -9.68 7.00
N THR A 183 24.21 -9.42 5.90
CA THR A 183 23.26 -10.40 5.35
C THR A 183 23.95 -11.69 4.92
N ASN A 184 25.22 -11.61 4.50
CA ASN A 184 25.99 -12.80 4.13
C ASN A 184 26.47 -13.62 5.34
N LEU A 185 26.70 -12.96 6.48
CA LEU A 185 26.95 -13.63 7.75
C LEU A 185 25.69 -14.36 8.23
N LEU A 186 24.55 -13.65 8.26
CA LEU A 186 23.27 -14.18 8.72
C LEU A 186 22.74 -15.32 7.85
N ASN A 187 22.88 -15.21 6.53
CA ASN A 187 22.44 -16.23 5.58
C ASN A 187 23.47 -17.34 5.36
N ASN A 188 24.58 -17.34 6.10
CA ASN A 188 25.67 -18.31 5.95
C ASN A 188 26.26 -18.41 4.52
N THR A 189 26.21 -17.34 3.72
CA THR A 189 26.82 -17.33 2.38
C THR A 189 28.31 -16.96 2.45
N SER A 190 28.74 -16.19 3.45
CA SER A 190 30.14 -15.86 3.72
C SER A 190 30.61 -16.51 5.01
N GLN A 191 31.11 -17.74 4.93
CA GLN A 191 31.47 -18.53 6.11
C GLN A 191 32.96 -18.45 6.49
N SER A 192 33.83 -17.95 5.63
CA SER A 192 35.26 -17.84 5.93
C SER A 192 36.01 -16.88 5.01
N CYS A 193 37.30 -16.63 5.32
CA CYS A 193 38.28 -15.87 4.51
C CYS A 193 38.52 -16.43 3.09
N GLY A 194 37.79 -17.47 2.68
CA GLY A 194 38.08 -18.33 1.53
C GLY A 194 38.94 -19.54 1.87
N CYS A 195 39.44 -19.66 3.12
CA CYS A 195 40.18 -20.84 3.59
C CYS A 195 39.38 -22.14 3.45
N LEU A 196 38.11 -22.14 3.85
CA LEU A 196 37.24 -23.30 3.81
C LEU A 196 37.10 -23.81 2.37
N ALA A 197 36.89 -22.91 1.41
CA ALA A 197 36.83 -23.26 0.00
C ALA A 197 38.17 -23.84 -0.53
N ARG A 198 39.31 -23.32 -0.05
CA ARG A 198 40.66 -23.84 -0.42
C ARG A 198 40.90 -25.24 0.15
N GLU A 199 40.50 -25.49 1.38
CA GLU A 199 40.61 -26.79 2.07
C GLU A 199 39.76 -27.85 1.38
N LEU A 200 38.46 -27.58 1.18
CA LEU A 200 37.55 -28.48 0.46
C LEU A 200 38.03 -28.75 -0.97
N SER A 201 38.60 -27.73 -1.64
CA SER A 201 39.20 -27.92 -2.96
C SER A 201 40.48 -28.76 -2.91
N SER A 202 41.22 -28.73 -1.81
CA SER A 202 42.37 -29.60 -1.58
C SER A 202 41.96 -31.04 -1.33
N GLU A 203 40.89 -31.27 -0.58
CA GLU A 203 40.35 -32.60 -0.34
C GLU A 203 39.82 -33.23 -1.62
N ARG A 204 39.02 -32.50 -2.42
CA ARG A 204 38.61 -32.92 -3.78
C ARG A 204 39.79 -33.16 -4.73
N ARG A 205 40.97 -32.59 -4.45
CA ARG A 205 42.18 -32.89 -5.24
C ARG A 205 42.72 -34.28 -4.95
N LYS A 206 42.51 -34.81 -3.74
CA LYS A 206 42.95 -36.14 -3.32
C LYS A 206 42.00 -37.25 -3.77
N GLU A 207 40.74 -36.91 -4.03
CA GLU A 207 39.75 -37.85 -4.55
C GLU A 207 40.10 -38.32 -5.97
N ASP A 208 40.07 -39.64 -6.19
CA ASP A 208 40.22 -40.28 -7.48
C ASP A 208 38.88 -40.86 -7.93
N LEU A 209 38.36 -40.36 -9.06
CA LEU A 209 37.10 -40.81 -9.64
C LEU A 209 37.33 -41.77 -10.81
N THR A 210 38.57 -42.21 -11.07
CA THR A 210 38.89 -43.05 -12.23
C THR A 210 38.10 -44.36 -12.22
N GLY A 211 37.43 -44.67 -13.34
CA GLY A 211 36.60 -45.86 -13.46
C GLY A 211 35.12 -45.66 -13.08
N GLU A 212 34.82 -44.65 -12.26
CA GLU A 212 33.45 -44.33 -11.86
C GLU A 212 32.60 -43.89 -13.06
N VAL A 213 31.30 -44.18 -12.98
CA VAL A 213 30.34 -43.87 -14.04
C VAL A 213 29.31 -42.88 -13.54
N PHE A 214 29.27 -41.71 -14.18
CA PHE A 214 28.28 -40.67 -13.93
C PHE A 214 27.36 -40.57 -15.15
N HIS A 215 26.12 -41.04 -15.02
CA HIS A 215 25.21 -41.14 -16.16
C HIS A 215 25.86 -41.91 -17.33
N ARG A 216 26.00 -41.31 -18.52
CA ARG A 216 26.63 -41.96 -19.69
C ARG A 216 28.15 -41.75 -19.76
N LEU A 217 28.77 -41.19 -18.73
CA LEU A 217 30.18 -40.77 -18.73
C LEU A 217 30.99 -41.62 -17.76
N LYS A 218 31.84 -42.50 -18.30
CA LYS A 218 32.85 -43.22 -17.53
C LYS A 218 34.11 -42.39 -17.41
N VAL A 219 34.59 -42.17 -16.20
CA VAL A 219 35.82 -41.40 -15.95
C VAL A 219 37.03 -42.23 -16.38
N ILE A 220 37.87 -41.66 -17.25
CA ILE A 220 39.08 -42.31 -17.78
C ILE A 220 40.30 -41.92 -16.94
N GLN A 221 40.51 -40.62 -16.75
CA GLN A 221 41.68 -40.09 -16.07
C GLN A 221 41.47 -38.63 -15.68
N ARG A 222 42.35 -38.13 -14.80
CA ARG A 222 42.37 -36.74 -14.37
C ARG A 222 42.77 -35.81 -15.52
N GLY A 223 42.02 -34.72 -15.70
CA GLY A 223 42.29 -33.70 -16.70
C GLY A 223 43.15 -32.55 -16.17
N LYS A 224 43.45 -31.57 -17.04
CA LYS A 224 44.19 -30.36 -16.66
C LYS A 224 43.34 -29.46 -15.77
N MET A 225 43.99 -28.72 -14.88
CA MET A 225 43.34 -27.63 -14.14
C MET A 225 42.98 -26.51 -15.12
N ILE A 226 41.76 -26.00 -15.02
CA ILE A 226 41.31 -24.86 -15.83
C ILE A 226 40.91 -23.70 -14.94
N LYS A 227 41.10 -22.47 -15.43
CA LYS A 227 40.68 -21.26 -14.74
C LYS A 227 39.19 -21.01 -14.95
N SER A 228 38.45 -20.79 -13.86
CA SER A 228 37.03 -20.47 -13.84
C SER A 228 36.81 -19.27 -12.92
N GLY A 229 36.77 -18.07 -13.50
CA GLY A 229 36.86 -16.82 -12.74
C GLY A 229 38.23 -16.69 -12.07
N ASP A 230 38.25 -16.39 -10.77
CA ASP A 230 39.48 -16.26 -9.97
C ASP A 230 40.00 -17.59 -9.39
N GLN A 231 39.34 -18.72 -9.70
CA GLN A 231 39.67 -20.02 -9.12
C GLN A 231 40.11 -21.01 -10.20
N TYR A 232 41.03 -21.91 -9.82
CA TYR A 232 41.37 -23.08 -10.63
C TYR A 232 40.52 -24.27 -10.22
N VAL A 233 39.88 -24.92 -11.19
CA VAL A 233 39.02 -26.08 -10.98
C VAL A 233 39.60 -27.33 -11.61
N SER A 234 39.44 -28.47 -10.93
CA SER A 234 39.85 -29.78 -11.44
C SER A 234 38.88 -30.28 -12.49
N THR A 235 39.42 -30.98 -13.48
CA THR A 235 38.64 -31.59 -14.57
C THR A 235 38.96 -33.08 -14.67
N TRP A 236 38.07 -33.81 -15.33
CA TRP A 236 38.17 -35.23 -15.61
C TRP A 236 37.92 -35.48 -17.09
N LEU A 237 38.76 -36.31 -17.71
CA LEU A 237 38.50 -36.83 -19.06
C LEU A 237 37.55 -38.03 -18.91
N CYS A 238 36.40 -37.95 -19.55
CA CYS A 238 35.37 -38.98 -19.51
C CYS A 238 35.12 -39.55 -20.91
N ARG A 239 34.91 -40.88 -21.00
CA ARG A 239 34.39 -41.54 -22.20
C ARG A 239 32.88 -41.64 -22.10
N CYS A 240 32.17 -41.08 -23.07
CA CYS A 240 30.74 -41.26 -23.17
C CYS A 240 30.41 -42.63 -23.75
N GLU A 241 29.25 -43.20 -23.41
CA GLU A 241 28.73 -44.42 -24.04
C GLU A 241 28.68 -44.37 -25.57
N CYS A 242 28.49 -43.19 -26.17
CA CYS A 242 28.56 -43.03 -27.63
C CYS A 242 29.99 -43.09 -28.21
N GLY A 243 30.99 -43.41 -27.40
CA GLY A 243 32.40 -43.53 -27.78
C GLY A 243 33.20 -42.22 -27.75
N ARG A 244 32.54 -41.05 -27.75
CA ARG A 244 33.21 -39.74 -27.72
C ARG A 244 33.75 -39.40 -26.34
N GLU A 245 34.91 -38.76 -26.31
CA GLU A 245 35.55 -38.28 -25.09
C GLU A 245 35.19 -36.81 -24.79
N LYS A 246 35.10 -36.46 -23.51
CA LYS A 246 34.80 -35.10 -23.06
C LYS A 246 35.52 -34.78 -21.75
N VAL A 247 36.08 -33.58 -21.69
CA VAL A 247 36.63 -33.02 -20.45
C VAL A 247 35.50 -32.35 -19.66
N VAL A 248 35.31 -32.75 -18.41
CA VAL A 248 34.22 -32.28 -17.53
C VAL A 248 34.80 -31.76 -16.22
N VAL A 249 34.31 -30.62 -15.74
CA VAL A 249 34.70 -30.06 -14.44
C VAL A 249 34.17 -30.96 -13.31
N HIS A 250 35.02 -31.28 -12.33
CA HIS A 250 34.69 -32.17 -11.22
C HIS A 250 33.32 -31.89 -10.60
N GLY A 251 33.06 -30.64 -10.19
CA GLY A 251 31.79 -30.29 -9.54
C GLY A 251 30.56 -30.52 -10.42
N LYS A 252 30.68 -30.36 -11.75
CA LYS A 252 29.58 -30.60 -12.70
C LYS A 252 29.39 -32.08 -13.03
N LEU A 253 30.45 -32.88 -12.88
CA LEU A 253 30.40 -34.32 -13.03
C LEU A 253 29.69 -34.96 -11.82
N THR A 254 30.14 -34.62 -10.61
CA THR A 254 29.59 -35.18 -9.36
C THR A 254 28.17 -34.68 -9.07
N SER A 255 27.82 -33.45 -9.46
CA SER A 255 26.44 -32.95 -9.36
C SER A 255 25.48 -33.55 -10.40
N GLY A 256 25.99 -34.27 -11.41
CA GLY A 256 25.19 -34.77 -12.52
C GLY A 256 24.73 -33.70 -13.52
N SER A 257 25.27 -32.47 -13.45
CA SER A 257 24.92 -31.39 -14.38
C SER A 257 25.40 -31.65 -15.81
N VAL A 258 26.39 -32.53 -16.00
CA VAL A 258 26.83 -33.02 -17.32
C VAL A 258 26.60 -34.52 -17.40
N LYS A 259 25.62 -34.94 -18.22
CA LYS A 259 25.15 -36.34 -18.30
C LYS A 259 25.72 -37.14 -19.47
N SER A 260 26.28 -36.46 -20.47
CA SER A 260 26.85 -37.06 -21.69
C SER A 260 27.88 -36.14 -22.33
N CYS A 261 28.52 -36.61 -23.42
CA CYS A 261 29.40 -35.76 -24.19
C CYS A 261 28.67 -34.59 -24.91
N GLY A 262 27.33 -34.58 -24.89
CA GLY A 262 26.48 -33.73 -25.73
C GLY A 262 25.76 -34.54 -26.82
N CYS A 263 26.03 -35.85 -26.92
CA CYS A 263 25.40 -36.75 -27.89
C CYS A 263 23.90 -36.90 -27.72
N LEU A 264 23.36 -36.63 -26.52
CA LEU A 264 21.93 -36.69 -26.25
C LEU A 264 21.12 -35.82 -27.24
N ILE A 265 21.66 -34.67 -27.63
CA ILE A 265 21.00 -33.76 -28.59
C ILE A 265 20.93 -34.35 -30.01
N HIS A 266 21.77 -35.33 -30.32
CA HIS A 266 21.89 -35.90 -31.66
C HIS A 266 21.13 -37.22 -31.83
N GLU A 267 20.50 -37.76 -30.78
CA GLU A 267 19.65 -38.96 -30.90
C GLU A 267 18.46 -38.65 -31.81
N ASP A 268 18.09 -39.63 -32.65
CA ASP A 268 16.91 -39.50 -33.49
C ASP A 268 15.66 -39.81 -32.68
N LEU A 269 14.81 -38.80 -32.50
CA LEU A 269 13.55 -38.92 -31.79
C LEU A 269 12.38 -39.27 -32.72
N THR A 270 12.60 -39.37 -34.04
CA THR A 270 11.54 -39.65 -35.02
C THR A 270 10.75 -40.91 -34.66
N GLY A 271 9.42 -40.79 -34.63
CA GLY A 271 8.49 -41.87 -34.26
C GLY A 271 8.30 -42.06 -32.74
N GLN A 272 9.09 -41.40 -31.89
CA GLN A 272 8.89 -41.47 -30.45
C GLN A 272 7.67 -40.63 -30.01
N VAL A 273 7.01 -41.09 -28.95
CA VAL A 273 5.85 -40.44 -28.35
C VAL A 273 6.23 -39.90 -26.98
N PHE A 274 6.00 -38.60 -26.79
CA PHE A 274 6.19 -37.88 -25.53
C PHE A 274 4.82 -37.34 -25.09
N ASP A 275 4.18 -38.02 -24.14
CA ASP A 275 2.79 -37.76 -23.75
C ASP A 275 1.86 -37.70 -24.98
N MET A 276 1.24 -36.55 -25.26
CA MET A 276 0.33 -36.38 -26.42
C MET A 276 1.06 -35.91 -27.68
N LEU A 277 2.40 -36.01 -27.76
CA LEU A 277 3.21 -35.54 -28.88
C LEU A 277 3.94 -36.69 -29.56
N THR A 278 3.63 -36.95 -30.83
CA THR A 278 4.39 -37.86 -31.69
C THR A 278 5.41 -37.06 -32.49
N VAL A 279 6.68 -37.44 -32.42
CA VAL A 279 7.76 -36.77 -33.15
C VAL A 279 7.76 -37.22 -34.61
N LEU A 280 7.59 -36.28 -35.54
CA LEU A 280 7.57 -36.55 -36.99
C LEU A 280 8.96 -36.49 -37.63
N GLY A 281 9.87 -35.70 -37.05
CA GLY A 281 11.22 -35.53 -37.59
C GLY A 281 11.90 -34.26 -37.08
N ARG A 282 13.12 -34.01 -37.54
CA ARG A 282 13.84 -32.76 -37.24
C ARG A 282 13.21 -31.59 -37.97
N SER A 283 13.04 -30.48 -37.27
CA SER A 283 12.58 -29.24 -37.87
C SER A 283 13.68 -28.62 -38.73
N GLU A 284 13.29 -27.88 -39.77
CA GLU A 284 14.22 -27.09 -40.56
C GLU A 284 14.88 -26.04 -39.67
N ASN A 285 16.21 -26.01 -39.65
CA ASN A 285 17.04 -25.29 -38.67
C ASN A 285 16.78 -23.77 -38.61
N LYS A 286 15.72 -23.32 -37.93
CA LYS A 286 15.42 -21.90 -37.68
C LYS A 286 16.32 -21.27 -36.60
N HIS A 287 16.97 -22.09 -35.75
CA HIS A 287 17.86 -21.61 -34.69
C HIS A 287 19.14 -22.45 -34.55
N PRO A 288 20.35 -21.88 -34.73
CA PRO A 288 21.61 -22.63 -34.75
C PRO A 288 22.06 -23.18 -33.39
N ARG A 289 21.40 -22.81 -32.28
CA ARG A 289 21.77 -23.23 -30.91
C ARG A 289 20.77 -24.16 -30.25
N VAL A 290 19.64 -24.48 -30.90
CA VAL A 290 18.56 -25.27 -30.31
C VAL A 290 18.08 -26.30 -31.32
N SER A 291 18.17 -27.59 -30.98
CA SER A 291 17.61 -28.67 -31.78
C SER A 291 16.10 -28.71 -31.58
N LEU A 292 15.36 -28.37 -32.63
CA LEU A 292 13.89 -28.38 -32.68
C LEU A 292 13.40 -29.64 -33.40
N TRP A 293 12.33 -30.22 -32.86
CA TRP A 293 11.67 -31.40 -33.38
C TRP A 293 10.24 -31.05 -33.79
N LEU A 294 9.88 -31.41 -35.02
CA LEU A 294 8.52 -31.27 -35.52
C LEU A 294 7.67 -32.37 -34.89
N CYS A 295 6.68 -32.00 -34.09
CA CYS A 295 5.85 -32.93 -33.35
C CYS A 295 4.37 -32.74 -33.73
N GLN A 296 3.67 -33.83 -34.01
CA GLN A 296 2.22 -33.85 -34.15
C GLN A 296 1.60 -34.18 -32.79
N CYS A 297 0.69 -33.32 -32.35
CA CYS A 297 -0.08 -33.57 -31.15
C CYS A 297 -1.31 -34.44 -31.46
N GLU A 298 -1.83 -35.18 -30.47
CA GLU A 298 -3.08 -35.95 -30.60
C GLU A 298 -4.27 -35.12 -31.12
N CYS A 299 -4.30 -33.81 -30.85
CA CYS A 299 -5.33 -32.91 -31.40
C CYS A 299 -5.14 -32.58 -32.90
N GLY A 300 -4.17 -33.18 -33.57
CA GLY A 300 -3.84 -32.98 -34.98
C GLY A 300 -2.89 -31.81 -35.28
N SER A 301 -2.63 -30.92 -34.31
CA SER A 301 -1.75 -29.76 -34.54
C SER A 301 -0.27 -30.16 -34.57
N VAL A 302 0.48 -29.59 -35.51
CA VAL A 302 1.94 -29.80 -35.65
C VAL A 302 2.71 -28.60 -35.09
N LYS A 303 3.76 -28.82 -34.31
CA LYS A 303 4.61 -27.77 -33.71
C LYS A 303 6.08 -28.13 -33.62
N ASP A 304 6.93 -27.11 -33.68
CA ASP A 304 8.36 -27.22 -33.35
C ASP A 304 8.57 -27.20 -31.84
N ILE A 305 9.08 -28.30 -31.27
CA ILE A 305 9.35 -28.44 -29.83
C ILE A 305 10.85 -28.63 -29.60
N PRO A 306 11.47 -27.91 -28.64
CA PRO A 306 12.87 -28.12 -28.29
C PRO A 306 13.13 -29.52 -27.75
N TYR A 307 14.25 -30.14 -28.16
CA TYR A 307 14.72 -31.44 -27.65
C TYR A 307 14.64 -31.54 -26.11
N GLY A 308 15.17 -30.51 -25.42
CA GLY A 308 15.19 -30.49 -23.96
C GLY A 308 13.80 -30.49 -23.33
N ALA A 309 12.79 -29.91 -24.00
CA ALA A 309 11.43 -29.87 -23.50
C ALA A 309 10.68 -31.19 -23.66
N LEU A 310 11.00 -31.97 -24.71
CA LEU A 310 10.49 -33.33 -24.91
C LEU A 310 11.07 -34.28 -23.85
N VAL A 311 12.40 -34.36 -23.78
CA VAL A 311 13.09 -35.38 -22.97
C VAL A 311 12.98 -35.13 -21.46
N HIS A 312 12.88 -33.88 -21.01
CA HIS A 312 12.67 -33.56 -19.59
C HIS A 312 11.19 -33.41 -19.23
N GLY A 313 10.26 -33.71 -20.14
CA GLY A 313 8.82 -33.64 -19.88
C GLY A 313 8.33 -32.24 -19.53
N HIS A 314 8.89 -31.18 -20.13
CA HIS A 314 8.39 -29.82 -19.94
C HIS A 314 7.26 -29.48 -20.91
N THR A 315 7.09 -30.26 -21.98
CA THR A 315 6.03 -30.08 -22.98
C THR A 315 5.33 -31.40 -23.24
N HIS A 316 4.09 -31.50 -22.77
CA HIS A 316 3.26 -32.71 -22.86
C HIS A 316 2.26 -32.68 -24.03
N SER A 317 2.01 -31.52 -24.64
CA SER A 317 1.07 -31.33 -25.77
C SER A 317 1.42 -30.08 -26.56
N CYS A 318 0.74 -29.83 -27.69
CA CYS A 318 0.85 -28.56 -28.41
C CYS A 318 0.23 -27.36 -27.64
N GLY A 319 -0.17 -27.56 -26.38
CA GLY A 319 -0.94 -26.63 -25.57
C GLY A 319 -2.46 -26.79 -25.74
N CYS A 320 -2.92 -27.80 -26.50
CA CYS A 320 -4.34 -28.12 -26.63
C CYS A 320 -4.93 -28.69 -25.34
N TYR A 321 -4.14 -29.44 -24.57
CA TYR A 321 -4.58 -30.02 -23.31
C TYR A 321 -4.85 -28.94 -22.25
N LYS A 322 -3.90 -27.99 -22.10
CA LYS A 322 -4.12 -26.78 -21.31
C LYS A 322 -5.34 -26.01 -21.84
N ARG A 323 -5.44 -25.78 -23.16
CA ARG A 323 -6.60 -25.08 -23.75
C ARG A 323 -7.93 -25.76 -23.47
N LYS A 324 -8.07 -27.08 -23.63
CA LYS A 324 -9.30 -27.84 -23.33
C LYS A 324 -9.65 -27.81 -21.84
N LEU A 325 -8.68 -28.07 -20.96
CA LEU A 325 -8.90 -28.00 -19.50
C LEU A 325 -9.29 -26.60 -19.02
N TYR A 326 -8.74 -25.54 -19.63
CA TYR A 326 -9.08 -24.16 -19.27
C TYR A 326 -10.37 -23.68 -19.93
N ASP A 327 -10.65 -24.05 -21.19
CA ASP A 327 -11.81 -23.55 -21.93
C ASP A 327 -13.15 -24.02 -21.33
N ASP A 328 -13.28 -25.31 -20.98
CA ASP A 328 -14.51 -25.84 -20.36
C ASP A 328 -14.68 -25.39 -18.90
N MET A 329 -13.61 -24.91 -18.26
CA MET A 329 -13.62 -24.52 -16.85
C MET A 329 -13.65 -23.00 -16.63
N THR A 330 -13.57 -22.16 -17.67
CA THR A 330 -13.47 -20.68 -17.52
C THR A 330 -14.80 -19.95 -17.73
N ILE A 331 -15.68 -20.41 -18.63
CA ILE A 331 -17.03 -19.81 -18.78
C ILE A 331 -17.85 -20.13 -17.53
N GLY A 332 -18.50 -19.11 -16.97
CA GLY A 332 -19.25 -19.22 -15.72
C GLY A 332 -18.41 -19.14 -14.45
N LYS A 333 -17.10 -18.84 -14.56
CA LYS A 333 -16.23 -18.57 -13.40
C LYS A 333 -16.03 -17.08 -13.19
N GLN A 334 -15.84 -16.71 -11.93
CA GLN A 334 -15.49 -15.37 -11.50
C GLN A 334 -13.99 -15.27 -11.22
N PHE A 335 -13.33 -14.27 -11.79
CA PHE A 335 -11.94 -13.91 -11.56
C PHE A 335 -11.88 -12.49 -11.03
N ASN A 336 -11.56 -12.33 -9.74
CA ASN A 336 -11.73 -11.04 -9.06
C ASN A 336 -13.15 -10.51 -9.26
N ARG A 337 -13.31 -9.31 -9.82
CA ARG A 337 -14.61 -8.70 -10.07
C ARG A 337 -15.16 -9.01 -11.46
N LEU A 338 -14.66 -10.02 -12.16
CA LEU A 338 -14.99 -10.30 -13.57
C LEU A 338 -15.57 -11.71 -13.71
N TYR A 339 -16.85 -11.79 -14.03
CA TYR A 339 -17.55 -13.04 -14.33
C TYR A 339 -17.53 -13.32 -15.83
N VAL A 340 -16.98 -14.45 -16.23
CA VAL A 340 -16.81 -14.79 -17.65
C VAL A 340 -18.12 -15.29 -18.24
N VAL A 341 -18.63 -14.59 -19.25
CA VAL A 341 -19.90 -14.93 -19.91
C VAL A 341 -19.70 -15.46 -21.33
N ASP A 342 -18.66 -15.02 -22.04
CA ASP A 342 -18.40 -15.47 -23.40
C ASP A 342 -16.90 -15.39 -23.77
N ARG A 343 -16.54 -15.84 -24.97
CA ARG A 343 -15.17 -15.81 -25.50
C ARG A 343 -15.14 -15.46 -26.99
N GLY A 344 -14.16 -14.65 -27.36
CA GLY A 344 -13.89 -14.26 -28.75
C GLY A 344 -12.46 -14.56 -29.18
N LYS A 345 -12.21 -14.51 -30.49
CA LYS A 345 -10.88 -14.70 -31.10
C LYS A 345 -10.47 -13.46 -31.89
N PHE A 346 -9.17 -13.18 -31.94
CA PHE A 346 -8.57 -12.13 -32.78
C PHE A 346 -7.23 -12.62 -33.36
N GLU A 347 -6.68 -11.89 -34.34
CA GLU A 347 -5.35 -12.21 -34.89
C GLU A 347 -4.28 -12.06 -33.79
N GLY A 348 -3.74 -13.21 -33.35
CA GLY A 348 -2.72 -13.27 -32.28
C GLY A 348 -3.24 -13.72 -30.92
N GLY A 349 -4.54 -14.02 -30.74
CA GLY A 349 -5.00 -14.54 -29.46
C GLY A 349 -6.51 -14.75 -29.28
N GLN A 350 -6.88 -14.92 -28.02
CA GLN A 350 -8.26 -15.11 -27.55
C GLN A 350 -8.53 -14.11 -26.42
N PHE A 351 -9.72 -13.52 -26.42
CA PHE A 351 -10.24 -12.71 -25.33
C PHE A 351 -11.49 -13.36 -24.73
N TYR A 352 -11.80 -12.97 -23.51
CA TYR A 352 -13.01 -13.35 -22.80
C TYR A 352 -13.86 -12.12 -22.61
N VAL A 353 -15.16 -12.26 -22.83
CA VAL A 353 -16.16 -11.26 -22.49
C VAL A 353 -16.57 -11.53 -21.06
N CYS A 354 -16.35 -10.55 -20.20
CA CYS A 354 -16.62 -10.64 -18.78
C CYS A 354 -17.64 -9.57 -18.37
N ILE A 355 -18.60 -9.95 -17.53
CA ILE A 355 -19.44 -9.00 -16.80
C ILE A 355 -18.76 -8.71 -15.48
N CYS A 356 -18.47 -7.44 -15.22
CA CYS A 356 -17.85 -7.04 -13.97
C CYS A 356 -18.88 -6.89 -12.85
N ASP A 357 -18.47 -6.97 -11.58
CA ASP A 357 -19.33 -6.62 -10.43
C ASP A 357 -19.93 -5.21 -10.55
N CYS A 358 -19.28 -4.33 -11.33
CA CYS A 358 -19.77 -2.99 -11.67
C CYS A 358 -20.97 -3.00 -12.64
N GLY A 359 -21.33 -4.17 -13.18
CA GLY A 359 -22.34 -4.37 -14.22
C GLY A 359 -21.85 -4.05 -15.65
N ASN A 360 -20.65 -3.50 -15.82
CA ASN A 360 -20.11 -3.23 -17.15
C ASN A 360 -19.43 -4.45 -17.73
N GLU A 361 -19.58 -4.60 -19.04
CA GLU A 361 -18.88 -5.58 -19.83
C GLU A 361 -17.41 -5.17 -20.04
N ALA A 362 -16.52 -6.14 -20.05
CA ALA A 362 -15.11 -5.96 -20.33
C ALA A 362 -14.57 -7.11 -21.19
N GLU A 363 -13.92 -6.77 -22.29
CA GLU A 363 -13.13 -7.72 -23.07
C GLU A 363 -11.72 -7.84 -22.48
N VAL A 364 -11.35 -9.04 -22.06
CA VAL A 364 -10.10 -9.29 -21.33
C VAL A 364 -9.33 -10.41 -21.99
N LEU A 365 -8.05 -10.15 -22.30
CA LEU A 365 -7.14 -11.20 -22.76
C LEU A 365 -7.07 -12.33 -21.74
N GLY A 366 -7.23 -13.58 -22.19
CA GLY A 366 -7.28 -14.72 -21.28
C GLY A 366 -6.06 -14.84 -20.36
N VAL A 367 -4.88 -14.41 -20.81
CA VAL A 367 -3.66 -14.39 -19.98
C VAL A 367 -3.78 -13.44 -18.79
N ASN A 368 -4.40 -12.27 -19.00
CA ASN A 368 -4.53 -11.24 -17.99
C ASN A 368 -5.64 -11.55 -16.98
N LEU A 369 -6.71 -12.21 -17.45
CA LEU A 369 -7.76 -12.74 -16.59
C LEU A 369 -7.20 -13.78 -15.61
N ARG A 370 -6.42 -14.74 -16.11
CA ARG A 370 -5.87 -15.85 -15.31
C ARG A 370 -4.77 -15.42 -14.33
N ASN A 371 -3.88 -14.54 -14.75
CA ASN A 371 -2.78 -14.07 -13.90
C ASN A 371 -3.20 -12.96 -12.93
N GLY A 372 -4.47 -12.54 -12.96
CA GLY A 372 -5.00 -11.49 -12.07
C GLY A 372 -4.55 -10.08 -12.44
N ASN A 373 -4.00 -9.87 -13.64
CA ASN A 373 -3.57 -8.54 -14.11
C ASN A 373 -4.78 -7.64 -14.41
N THR A 374 -5.91 -8.21 -14.82
CA THR A 374 -7.17 -7.49 -15.01
C THR A 374 -8.15 -7.94 -13.94
N VAL A 375 -8.38 -7.05 -12.96
CA VAL A 375 -9.17 -7.36 -11.76
C VAL A 375 -10.62 -6.87 -11.83
N SER A 376 -10.95 -6.00 -12.79
CA SER A 376 -12.29 -5.40 -12.98
C SER A 376 -12.42 -4.77 -14.38
N CYS A 377 -13.61 -4.24 -14.69
CA CYS A 377 -13.91 -3.38 -15.84
C CYS A 377 -13.10 -2.05 -15.87
N GLY A 378 -12.20 -1.83 -14.91
CA GLY A 378 -11.57 -0.55 -14.61
C GLY A 378 -12.22 0.19 -13.44
N CYS A 379 -13.41 -0.24 -12.99
CA CYS A 379 -14.09 0.34 -11.83
C CYS A 379 -13.25 0.24 -10.56
N TYR A 380 -12.51 -0.85 -10.35
CA TYR A 380 -11.70 -1.03 -9.14
C TYR A 380 -10.61 0.03 -9.04
N GLN A 381 -10.00 0.44 -10.16
CA GLN A 381 -9.01 1.51 -10.16
C GLN A 381 -9.66 2.89 -9.95
N LYS A 382 -10.88 3.10 -10.47
CA LYS A 382 -11.66 4.32 -10.20
C LYS A 382 -12.10 4.41 -8.73
N GLU A 383 -12.53 3.30 -8.15
CA GLU A 383 -12.86 3.17 -6.73
C GLU A 383 -11.62 3.41 -5.86
N ARG A 384 -10.47 2.79 -6.16
CA ARG A 384 -9.23 3.07 -5.44
C ARG A 384 -8.75 4.50 -5.59
N ALA A 385 -8.92 5.11 -6.77
CA ALA A 385 -8.62 6.52 -6.97
C ALA A 385 -9.53 7.40 -6.09
N SER A 386 -10.80 7.02 -5.92
CA SER A 386 -11.75 7.66 -4.98
C SER A 386 -11.42 7.40 -3.51
N GLU A 387 -10.92 6.21 -3.14
CA GLU A 387 -10.45 5.87 -1.79
C GLU A 387 -9.20 6.67 -1.41
N THR A 388 -8.32 6.96 -2.38
CA THR A 388 -7.14 7.83 -2.18
C THR A 388 -7.47 9.32 -2.19
N HIS A 389 -8.74 9.69 -2.38
CA HIS A 389 -9.25 11.05 -2.31
C HIS A 389 -10.06 11.34 -1.03
N PHE A 390 -9.74 10.67 0.08
CA PHE A 390 -10.24 11.08 1.40
C PHE A 390 -9.52 12.36 1.87
N LYS A 391 -10.06 13.52 1.49
CA LYS A 391 -9.75 14.84 2.06
C LYS A 391 -10.99 15.34 2.80
N GLY A 392 -10.88 15.49 4.13
CA GLY A 392 -11.99 15.66 5.07
C GLY A 392 -12.89 16.88 4.82
N THR A 393 -14.04 16.63 4.17
CA THR A 393 -15.11 17.63 3.99
C THR A 393 -16.52 17.04 4.04
N SER A 394 -16.69 15.74 4.30
CA SER A 394 -18.01 15.11 4.23
C SER A 394 -18.88 15.40 5.46
N THR A 395 -20.16 15.70 5.22
CA THR A 395 -21.20 15.88 6.26
C THR A 395 -21.58 14.55 6.94
N ILE A 396 -22.28 14.61 8.08
CA ILE A 396 -22.78 13.40 8.77
C ILE A 396 -23.63 12.50 7.86
N THR A 397 -24.43 13.12 6.98
CA THR A 397 -25.26 12.42 5.99
C THR A 397 -24.41 11.61 5.01
N GLU A 398 -23.36 12.20 4.44
CA GLU A 398 -22.46 11.53 3.50
C GLU A 398 -21.64 10.41 4.17
N TYR A 399 -21.19 10.67 5.40
CA TYR A 399 -20.51 9.68 6.22
C TYR A 399 -21.39 8.45 6.46
N CYS A 400 -22.60 8.65 6.95
CA CYS A 400 -23.54 7.58 7.23
C CYS A 400 -23.85 6.76 5.97
N ARG A 401 -24.08 7.41 4.81
CA ARG A 401 -24.28 6.69 3.53
C ARG A 401 -23.11 5.79 3.14
N SER A 402 -21.88 6.16 3.51
CA SER A 402 -20.69 5.37 3.21
C SER A 402 -20.58 4.09 4.07
N ARG A 403 -21.28 4.02 5.20
CA ARG A 403 -21.23 2.90 6.16
C ARG A 403 -22.23 1.78 5.89
N LEU A 404 -23.14 1.97 4.93
CA LEU A 404 -24.21 1.03 4.61
C LEU A 404 -23.83 -0.01 3.55
N LYS A 405 -22.57 -0.45 3.52
CA LYS A 405 -22.11 -1.40 2.49
C LYS A 405 -22.85 -2.73 2.59
N ASP A 406 -22.98 -3.27 3.80
CA ASP A 406 -23.62 -4.57 4.02
C ASP A 406 -25.13 -4.48 3.81
N TRP A 407 -25.78 -3.43 4.31
CA TRP A 407 -27.20 -3.13 4.04
C TRP A 407 -27.49 -3.04 2.54
N LYS A 408 -26.62 -2.39 1.75
CA LYS A 408 -26.76 -2.30 0.30
C LYS A 408 -26.68 -3.67 -0.37
N GLU A 409 -25.80 -4.55 0.10
CA GLU A 409 -25.66 -5.88 -0.49
C GLU A 409 -26.86 -6.77 -0.17
N GLU A 410 -27.36 -6.75 1.05
CA GLU A 410 -28.59 -7.49 1.42
C GLU A 410 -29.81 -6.95 0.65
N SER A 411 -29.93 -5.63 0.47
CA SER A 411 -30.99 -5.00 -0.33
C SER A 411 -31.00 -5.48 -1.80
N LYS A 412 -29.80 -5.74 -2.37
CA LYS A 412 -29.70 -6.32 -3.72
C LYS A 412 -30.16 -7.77 -3.75
N LYS A 413 -29.77 -8.56 -2.76
CA LYS A 413 -30.15 -9.98 -2.68
C LYS A 413 -31.67 -10.15 -2.61
N VAL A 414 -32.34 -9.39 -1.74
CA VAL A 414 -33.81 -9.45 -1.62
C VAL A 414 -34.51 -8.97 -2.89
N SER A 415 -33.91 -8.03 -3.62
CA SER A 415 -34.40 -7.57 -4.92
C SER A 415 -33.97 -8.47 -6.10
N ASN A 416 -33.30 -9.60 -5.83
CA ASN A 416 -32.74 -10.51 -6.83
C ASN A 416 -31.85 -9.80 -7.88
N TYR A 417 -31.07 -8.81 -7.43
CA TYR A 417 -30.16 -8.00 -8.25
C TYR A 417 -30.82 -7.38 -9.49
N ARG A 418 -32.13 -7.08 -9.43
CA ARG A 418 -32.92 -6.52 -10.53
C ARG A 418 -33.81 -5.40 -10.05
N CYS A 419 -34.19 -4.52 -10.96
CA CYS A 419 -35.16 -3.48 -10.68
C CYS A 419 -36.49 -4.12 -10.28
N VAL A 420 -37.01 -3.83 -9.09
CA VAL A 420 -38.25 -4.45 -8.59
C VAL A 420 -39.48 -4.04 -9.43
N ILE A 421 -39.41 -2.86 -10.07
CA ILE A 421 -40.45 -2.32 -10.94
C ILE A 421 -40.36 -2.94 -12.33
N THR A 422 -39.24 -2.80 -13.05
CA THR A 422 -39.16 -3.24 -14.45
C THR A 422 -38.78 -4.72 -14.60
N GLY A 423 -38.09 -5.32 -13.62
CA GLY A 423 -37.46 -6.64 -13.74
C GLY A 423 -36.12 -6.63 -14.49
N GLU A 424 -35.73 -5.48 -15.03
CA GLU A 424 -34.49 -5.28 -15.78
C GLU A 424 -33.32 -4.91 -14.86
N ARG A 425 -32.21 -4.46 -15.45
CA ARG A 425 -31.07 -3.91 -14.71
C ARG A 425 -31.53 -2.76 -13.80
N PHE A 426 -31.01 -2.73 -12.57
CA PHE A 426 -31.17 -1.60 -11.64
C PHE A 426 -29.92 -0.73 -11.65
N ASP A 427 -30.09 0.54 -11.26
CA ASP A 427 -29.01 1.53 -11.23
C ASP A 427 -28.66 1.92 -9.80
N GLU A 428 -29.65 1.90 -8.89
CA GLU A 428 -29.48 2.29 -7.49
C GLU A 428 -30.35 1.48 -6.53
N ILE A 429 -30.06 1.64 -5.23
CA ILE A 429 -30.84 1.06 -4.13
C ILE A 429 -31.61 2.20 -3.49
N HIS A 430 -32.93 2.13 -3.63
CA HIS A 430 -33.86 3.10 -3.08
C HIS A 430 -34.18 2.76 -1.63
N HIS A 431 -34.19 3.77 -0.76
CA HIS A 431 -34.68 3.63 0.61
C HIS A 431 -36.18 3.94 0.62
N LEU A 432 -36.99 3.03 1.17
CA LEU A 432 -38.44 3.24 1.28
C LEU A 432 -38.77 4.38 2.25
N THR A 433 -38.00 4.53 3.31
CA THR A 433 -38.00 5.71 4.18
C THR A 433 -36.92 6.68 3.70
N PRO A 434 -37.23 7.98 3.48
CA PRO A 434 -36.24 8.96 3.06
C PRO A 434 -35.02 8.96 3.99
N PHE A 435 -33.83 8.90 3.40
CA PHE A 435 -32.58 8.81 4.17
C PHE A 435 -32.39 10.02 5.10
N SER A 436 -32.88 11.20 4.72
CA SER A 436 -32.91 12.41 5.56
C SER A 436 -33.59 12.14 6.90
N ARG A 437 -34.78 11.51 6.90
CA ARG A 437 -35.50 11.19 8.14
C ARG A 437 -34.77 10.21 9.03
N ILE A 438 -34.05 9.24 8.45
CA ILE A 438 -33.23 8.31 9.22
C ILE A 438 -32.08 9.05 9.92
N ILE A 439 -31.50 10.06 9.27
CA ILE A 439 -30.45 10.91 9.86
C ILE A 439 -31.04 11.83 10.94
N ASP A 440 -32.20 12.42 10.70
CA ASP A 440 -32.88 13.27 11.70
C ASP A 440 -33.19 12.48 12.97
N GLU A 441 -33.76 11.28 12.85
CA GLU A 441 -34.04 10.40 13.99
C GLU A 441 -32.75 9.92 14.68
N LEU A 442 -31.68 9.66 13.93
CA LEU A 442 -30.38 9.34 14.51
C LEU A 442 -29.89 10.49 15.39
N ILE A 443 -29.96 11.73 14.90
CA ILE A 443 -29.52 12.92 15.62
C ILE A 443 -30.40 13.15 16.85
N GLU A 444 -31.72 13.02 16.71
CA GLU A 444 -32.68 13.18 17.81
C GLU A 444 -32.47 12.12 18.90
N GLU A 445 -32.35 10.84 18.56
CA GLU A 445 -32.22 9.77 19.57
C GLU A 445 -30.85 9.76 20.26
N THR A 446 -29.79 10.20 19.57
CA THR A 446 -28.44 10.24 20.15
C THR A 446 -28.09 11.57 20.81
N MET A 447 -28.89 12.62 20.57
CA MET A 447 -28.66 14.00 21.03
C MET A 447 -27.26 14.52 20.68
N ILE A 448 -26.69 14.05 19.57
CA ILE A 448 -25.36 14.48 19.13
C ILE A 448 -25.43 15.89 18.53
N PRO A 449 -24.43 16.75 18.80
CA PRO A 449 -24.36 18.05 18.15
C PRO A 449 -24.12 17.86 16.64
N VAL A 450 -24.92 18.52 15.80
CA VAL A 450 -24.69 18.49 14.35
C VAL A 450 -23.53 19.40 14.01
N HIS A 451 -22.51 18.85 13.37
CA HIS A 451 -21.33 19.58 12.92
C HIS A 451 -21.19 19.53 11.40
N GLU A 452 -20.52 20.53 10.83
CA GLU A 452 -20.32 20.65 9.37
C GLU A 452 -19.43 19.55 8.79
N THR A 453 -18.53 18.97 9.60
CA THR A 453 -17.59 17.94 9.14
C THR A 453 -17.50 16.79 10.14
N MET A 454 -17.14 15.61 9.66
CA MET A 454 -16.97 14.45 10.54
C MET A 454 -15.77 14.55 11.50
N GLU A 455 -14.79 15.40 11.22
CA GLU A 455 -13.56 15.53 12.02
C GLU A 455 -13.79 16.12 13.42
N THR A 456 -14.90 16.81 13.61
CA THR A 456 -15.27 17.42 14.90
C THR A 456 -15.83 16.41 15.89
N TYR A 457 -16.30 15.25 15.42
CA TYR A 457 -16.78 14.19 16.29
C TYR A 457 -15.61 13.41 16.88
N ASN A 458 -15.63 13.17 18.19
CA ASN A 458 -14.68 12.27 18.81
C ASN A 458 -14.98 10.81 18.42
N LYS A 459 -14.07 9.92 18.76
CA LYS A 459 -14.16 8.50 18.38
C LYS A 459 -15.40 7.84 18.99
N GLU A 460 -15.73 8.16 20.24
CA GLU A 460 -16.88 7.60 20.94
C GLU A 460 -18.20 8.02 20.26
N THR A 461 -18.32 9.28 19.84
CA THR A 461 -19.49 9.78 19.11
C THR A 461 -19.59 9.16 17.73
N ILE A 462 -18.48 8.98 17.01
CA ILE A 462 -18.49 8.28 15.71
C ILE A 462 -18.99 6.84 15.88
N GLN A 463 -18.53 6.13 16.92
CA GLN A 463 -18.99 4.77 17.21
C GLN A 463 -20.49 4.74 17.56
N LEU A 464 -20.98 5.71 18.32
CA LEU A 464 -22.41 5.85 18.62
C LEU A 464 -23.24 6.11 17.36
N ILE A 465 -22.77 7.00 16.46
CA ILE A 465 -23.42 7.28 15.18
C ILE A 465 -23.52 6.01 14.34
N GLU A 466 -22.41 5.28 14.19
CA GLU A 466 -22.39 4.04 13.40
C GLU A 466 -23.31 2.98 13.99
N GLN A 467 -23.24 2.76 15.30
CA GLN A 467 -24.13 1.80 15.97
C GLN A 467 -25.60 2.17 15.74
N LYS A 468 -25.96 3.44 15.98
CA LYS A 468 -27.34 3.89 15.87
C LYS A 468 -27.86 3.84 14.45
N LEU A 469 -27.01 4.18 13.48
CA LEU A 469 -27.34 4.07 12.06
C LEU A 469 -27.74 2.64 11.70
N LEU A 470 -26.99 1.63 12.14
CA LEU A 470 -27.30 0.23 11.86
C LEU A 470 -28.59 -0.21 12.59
N GLU A 471 -28.82 0.24 13.83
CA GLU A 471 -30.07 -0.02 14.55
C GLU A 471 -31.30 0.53 13.80
N LEU A 472 -31.21 1.76 13.30
CA LEU A 472 -32.30 2.37 12.54
C LEU A 472 -32.53 1.69 11.19
N HIS A 473 -31.48 1.24 10.51
CA HIS A 473 -31.66 0.48 9.26
C HIS A 473 -32.23 -0.93 9.50
N LYS A 474 -32.05 -1.51 10.70
CA LYS A 474 -32.78 -2.73 11.09
C LYS A 474 -34.25 -2.47 11.38
N LYS A 475 -34.56 -1.30 11.98
CA LYS A 475 -35.94 -0.86 12.25
C LYS A 475 -36.71 -0.56 10.95
N TYR A 476 -36.09 0.15 10.02
CA TYR A 476 -36.72 0.57 8.75
C TYR A 476 -36.62 -0.47 7.64
N GLY A 477 -35.72 -1.44 7.78
CA GLY A 477 -35.55 -2.52 6.83
C GLY A 477 -34.62 -2.21 5.65
N LEU A 478 -34.55 -3.16 4.74
CA LEU A 478 -33.79 -3.12 3.51
C LEU A 478 -34.42 -2.18 2.48
N GLY A 479 -33.57 -1.70 1.58
CA GLY A 479 -33.99 -0.96 0.40
C GLY A 479 -34.35 -1.90 -0.74
N VAL A 480 -34.74 -1.29 -1.87
CA VAL A 480 -35.09 -2.01 -3.09
C VAL A 480 -34.26 -1.54 -4.26
N CYS A 481 -33.86 -2.48 -5.11
CA CYS A 481 -33.19 -2.15 -6.37
C CYS A 481 -34.19 -1.50 -7.34
N ILE A 482 -33.83 -0.36 -7.90
CA ILE A 482 -34.65 0.37 -8.88
C ILE A 482 -33.76 0.92 -10.01
N CYS A 483 -34.30 1.01 -11.22
CA CYS A 483 -33.65 1.70 -12.33
C CYS A 483 -33.93 3.21 -12.26
N SER A 484 -33.04 4.02 -12.82
CA SER A 484 -33.13 5.49 -12.71
C SER A 484 -34.46 6.04 -13.24
N ASP A 485 -34.99 5.49 -14.34
CA ASP A 485 -36.27 5.93 -14.90
C ASP A 485 -37.44 5.74 -13.90
N SER A 486 -37.53 4.58 -13.25
CA SER A 486 -38.58 4.32 -12.26
C SER A 486 -38.35 5.07 -10.95
N HIS A 487 -37.09 5.35 -10.59
CA HIS A 487 -36.74 6.16 -9.42
C HIS A 487 -37.20 7.61 -9.58
N ASP A 488 -36.89 8.21 -10.73
CA ASP A 488 -37.26 9.58 -11.05
C ASP A 488 -38.78 9.72 -11.21
N GLU A 489 -39.44 8.72 -11.80
CA GLU A 489 -40.90 8.67 -11.90
C GLU A 489 -41.57 8.62 -10.51
N PHE A 490 -41.10 7.73 -9.62
CA PHE A 490 -41.61 7.62 -8.26
C PHE A 490 -41.50 8.95 -7.50
N HIS A 491 -40.33 9.58 -7.52
CA HIS A 491 -40.14 10.85 -6.84
C HIS A 491 -40.83 12.03 -7.52
N GLY A 492 -41.10 11.95 -8.83
CA GLY A 492 -41.95 12.89 -9.54
C GLY A 492 -43.40 12.86 -9.04
N GLN A 493 -43.90 11.69 -8.63
CA GLN A 493 -45.28 11.50 -8.17
C GLN A 493 -45.46 11.76 -6.67
N TYR A 494 -44.54 11.28 -5.82
CA TYR A 494 -44.71 11.29 -4.36
C TYR A 494 -43.76 12.25 -3.62
N GLY A 495 -42.83 12.89 -4.34
CA GLY A 495 -41.85 13.82 -3.80
C GLY A 495 -40.65 13.13 -3.15
N LYS A 496 -39.51 13.83 -3.09
CA LYS A 496 -38.24 13.26 -2.62
C LYS A 496 -38.13 13.13 -1.09
N GLU A 497 -38.64 14.12 -0.36
CA GLU A 497 -38.52 14.21 1.10
C GLU A 497 -39.82 13.79 1.83
N THR A 498 -40.91 13.61 1.07
CA THR A 498 -42.26 13.34 1.59
C THR A 498 -42.73 11.91 1.38
N ALA A 499 -42.15 11.20 0.42
CA ALA A 499 -42.55 9.83 0.09
C ALA A 499 -42.41 8.88 1.28
N THR A 500 -43.38 7.99 1.40
CA THR A 500 -43.48 6.95 2.44
C THR A 500 -43.32 5.55 1.86
N PRO A 501 -43.04 4.52 2.69
CA PRO A 501 -43.08 3.14 2.24
C PRO A 501 -44.42 2.75 1.59
N GLU A 502 -45.54 3.25 2.12
CA GLU A 502 -46.88 3.02 1.58
C GLU A 502 -47.05 3.60 0.18
N ASP A 503 -46.47 4.77 -0.09
CA ASP A 503 -46.43 5.37 -1.42
C ASP A 503 -45.65 4.49 -2.40
N PHE A 504 -44.53 3.92 -1.97
CA PHE A 504 -43.75 2.99 -2.80
C PHE A 504 -44.55 1.71 -3.10
N TYR A 505 -45.30 1.18 -2.14
CA TYR A 505 -46.17 0.02 -2.37
C TYR A 505 -47.33 0.34 -3.32
N ALA A 506 -47.90 1.55 -3.23
CA ALA A 506 -48.90 2.03 -4.18
C ALA A 506 -48.32 2.14 -5.60
N PHE A 507 -47.14 2.75 -5.75
CA PHE A 507 -46.41 2.86 -7.01
C PHE A 507 -46.08 1.48 -7.60
N TYR A 508 -45.59 0.55 -6.77
CA TYR A 508 -45.30 -0.82 -7.19
C TYR A 508 -46.54 -1.51 -7.73
N ARG A 509 -47.68 -1.39 -7.04
CA ARG A 509 -48.96 -1.95 -7.50
C ARG A 509 -49.41 -1.35 -8.82
N GLU A 510 -49.30 -0.04 -8.96
CA GLU A 510 -49.64 0.66 -10.19
C GLU A 510 -48.83 0.13 -11.38
N LYS A 511 -47.51 -0.06 -11.18
CA LYS A 511 -46.60 -0.51 -12.24
C LYS A 511 -46.64 -2.00 -12.52
N ARG A 512 -46.95 -2.83 -11.52
CA ARG A 512 -46.86 -4.31 -11.61
C ARG A 512 -48.21 -5.03 -11.65
N GLY A 513 -49.29 -4.35 -11.30
CA GLY A 513 -50.62 -4.97 -11.17
C GLY A 513 -50.71 -6.05 -10.08
N LYS A 514 -49.79 -6.05 -9.11
CA LYS A 514 -49.74 -7.01 -8.00
C LYS A 514 -49.19 -6.38 -6.73
N GLU A 515 -49.52 -6.97 -5.59
CA GLU A 515 -49.02 -6.54 -4.27
C GLU A 515 -47.49 -6.69 -4.15
N PHE A 516 -46.89 -5.82 -3.34
CA PHE A 516 -45.47 -5.91 -2.99
C PHE A 516 -45.25 -7.03 -1.96
N THR A 517 -44.36 -7.98 -2.25
CA THR A 517 -44.19 -9.19 -1.44
C THR A 517 -42.75 -9.45 -1.00
N LEU A 518 -41.82 -8.52 -1.21
CA LEU A 518 -40.44 -8.73 -0.78
C LEU A 518 -40.35 -8.57 0.75
N ASP A 519 -39.68 -9.52 1.39
CA ASP A 519 -39.30 -9.38 2.79
C ASP A 519 -38.09 -8.43 2.88
N LEU A 520 -38.33 -7.27 3.47
CA LEU A 520 -37.32 -6.23 3.65
C LEU A 520 -36.78 -6.19 5.08
N THR A 521 -36.87 -7.28 5.85
CA THR A 521 -36.18 -7.36 7.14
C THR A 521 -34.66 -7.47 6.95
N TRP A 522 -33.88 -6.75 7.77
CA TRP A 522 -32.40 -6.74 7.71
C TRP A 522 -31.74 -7.43 8.91
#